data_AF-A0A661C246-F1
#
_entry.id   AF-A0A661C246-F1
#
_cell.length_a   1.000
_cell.length_b   1.000
_cell.length_c   1.000
_cell.angle_alpha   90.00
_cell.angle_beta   90.00
_cell.angle_gamma   90.00
#
_symmetry.space_group_name_H-M   'P 1'
#
loop_
_entity.id
_entity.type
_entity.pdbx_description
1 polymer ?
#
loop_
_entity_poly.entity_id
_entity_poly.type
_entity_poly.pdbx_seq_one_letter_code
_entity_poly.pdbx_strand_id
1 'polypeptide(L)' 'VRRFGLINHERTTLEDVCKELGVTRERVRQIQMDALKQLRKILENQGFSEALLFQD' A
#
# COMPACT_ATOMS: atom_id res chain seq x y z
N VAL A 1 -0.09 -0.10 -5.96
CA VAL A 1 -0.84 0.85 -6.82
C VAL A 1 -2.18 0.27 -7.24
N ARG A 2 -2.21 -0.82 -8.03
CA ARG A 2 -3.43 -1.52 -8.47
C ARG A 2 -4.42 -1.90 -7.35
N ARG A 3 -3.97 -2.59 -6.29
CA ARG A 3 -4.84 -2.97 -5.15
C ARG A 3 -5.68 -1.81 -4.60
N PHE A 4 -5.08 -0.63 -4.47
CA PHE A 4 -5.72 0.52 -3.86
C PHE A 4 -6.57 1.34 -4.85
N GLY A 5 -6.59 0.96 -6.13
CA GLY A 5 -7.28 1.70 -7.19
C GLY A 5 -6.59 3.02 -7.53
N LEU A 6 -5.26 3.09 -7.38
CA LEU A 6 -4.47 4.27 -7.68
C LEU A 6 -4.07 4.27 -9.16
N ILE A 7 -3.82 5.45 -9.74
CA ILE A 7 -3.44 5.63 -11.15
C ILE A 7 -4.48 5.01 -12.11
N ASN A 8 -5.76 5.37 -11.91
CA ASN A 8 -6.89 4.91 -12.73
C ASN A 8 -7.07 3.38 -12.80
N HIS A 9 -6.49 2.63 -11.86
CA HIS A 9 -6.80 1.21 -11.72
C HIS A 9 -8.07 1.02 -10.91
N GLU A 10 -8.83 -0.03 -11.22
CA GLU A 10 -9.89 -0.49 -10.33
C GLU A 10 -9.28 -1.07 -9.05
N ARG A 11 -10.01 -0.95 -7.92
CA ARG A 11 -9.62 -1.60 -6.68
C ARG A 11 -9.71 -3.11 -6.85
N THR A 12 -8.64 -3.81 -6.52
CA THR A 12 -8.57 -5.26 -6.57
C THR A 12 -8.32 -5.85 -5.19
N THR A 13 -8.71 -7.11 -4.99
CA THR A 13 -8.48 -7.79 -3.72
C THR A 13 -7.04 -8.29 -3.62
N LEU A 14 -6.62 -8.68 -2.41
CA LEU A 14 -5.35 -9.40 -2.26
C LEU A 14 -5.36 -10.71 -3.06
N GLU A 15 -6.50 -11.41 -3.06
CA GLU A 15 -6.69 -12.68 -3.77
C GLU A 15 -6.42 -12.52 -5.28
N ASP A 16 -6.95 -11.46 -5.89
CA ASP A 16 -6.79 -11.18 -7.32
C ASP A 16 -5.33 -10.89 -7.68
N VAL A 17 -4.66 -10.08 -6.84
CA VAL A 17 -3.25 -9.74 -7.01
C VAL A 17 -2.36 -10.98 -6.84
N CYS A 18 -2.72 -11.90 -5.95
CA CYS A 18 -1.98 -13.15 -5.76
C CYS A 18 -2.08 -14.07 -6.96
N LYS A 19 -3.29 -14.22 -7.51
CA LYS A 19 -3.55 -15.02 -8.70
C LYS A 19 -2.79 -14.49 -9.91
N GLU A 20 -2.79 -13.17 -10.11
CA GLU A 20 -2.08 -12.53 -11.22
C GLU A 20 -0.55 -12.71 -11.11
N LEU A 21 0.00 -12.55 -9.90
CA LEU A 21 1.45 -12.60 -9.67
C LEU A 21 2.01 -14.00 -9.45
N GLY A 22 1.16 -15.03 -9.34
CA GLY A 22 1.59 -16.41 -9.08
C GLY A 22 2.26 -16.60 -7.71
N VAL A 23 1.89 -15.79 -6.72
CA VAL A 23 2.46 -15.84 -5.36
C VAL A 23 1.39 -16.07 -4.30
N THR A 24 1.81 -16.46 -3.10
CA THR A 24 0.88 -16.65 -1.98
C THR A 24 0.33 -15.33 -1.46
N ARG A 25 -0.87 -15.41 -0.87
CA ARG A 25 -1.52 -14.28 -0.18
C ARG A 25 -0.68 -13.68 0.92
N GLU A 26 0.01 -14.53 1.66
CA GLU A 26 0.93 -14.09 2.70
C GLU A 26 2.11 -13.31 2.12
N ARG A 27 2.67 -13.74 0.98
CA ARG A 27 3.76 -13.00 0.33
C ARG A 27 3.34 -11.60 -0.11
N VAL A 28 2.14 -11.46 -0.70
CA VAL A 28 1.59 -10.14 -1.07
C VAL A 28 1.35 -9.29 0.16
N ARG A 29 0.85 -9.88 1.26
CA ARG A 29 0.63 -9.18 2.53
C ARG A 29 1.94 -8.64 3.11
N GLN A 30 3.01 -9.43 3.11
CA GLN A 30 4.33 -9.02 3.59
C GLN A 30 4.88 -7.84 2.78
N ILE A 31 4.89 -7.95 1.45
CA ILE A 31 5.34 -6.87 0.56
C ILE A 31 4.54 -5.60 0.79
N GLN A 32 3.22 -5.71 0.94
CA GLN A 32 2.35 -4.57 1.22
C GLN A 32 2.72 -3.90 2.55
N MET A 33 2.93 -4.66 3.62
CA MET A 33 3.31 -4.10 4.92
C MET A 33 4.65 -3.38 4.87
N ASP A 34 5.64 -3.96 4.19
CA ASP A 34 6.97 -3.35 4.06
C ASP A 34 6.91 -2.05 3.24
N ALA A 35 6.13 -2.04 2.15
CA ALA A 35 5.90 -0.83 1.36
C ALA A 35 5.21 0.27 2.18
N LEU A 36 4.22 -0.06 3.01
CA LEU A 36 3.54 0.91 3.88
C LEU A 36 4.47 1.47 4.95
N LYS A 37 5.33 0.64 5.55
CA LYS A 37 6.35 1.09 6.50
C LYS A 37 7.34 2.04 5.84
N GLN A 38 7.78 1.73 4.61
CA GLN A 38 8.68 2.59 3.86
C GLN A 38 8.01 3.92 3.51
N LEU A 39 6.74 3.89 3.09
CA LEU A 39 5.98 5.10 2.79
C LEU A 39 5.85 6.00 4.01
N ARG A 40 5.55 5.44 5.20
CA ARG A 40 5.51 6.20 6.45
C ARG A 40 6.83 6.94 6.71
N LYS A 41 7.96 6.25 6.58
CA LYS A 41 9.29 6.87 6.76
C LYS A 41 9.55 8.01 5.78
N ILE A 42 9.12 7.86 4.52
CA ILE A 42 9.27 8.92 3.51
C ILE A 42 8.46 10.16 3.90
N LEU A 43 7.21 9.96 4.33
CA LEU A 43 6.33 11.06 4.76
C LEU A 43 6.88 11.78 5.99
N GLU A 44 7.34 11.03 7.00
CA GLU A 44 7.97 11.58 8.20
C GLU A 44 9.21 12.41 7.85
N ASN A 45 10.08 11.91 6.96
CA ASN A 45 11.27 12.63 6.51
C ASN A 45 10.96 13.91 5.74
N GLN A 46 9.78 14.00 5.12
CA GLN A 46 9.30 15.19 4.40
C GLN A 46 8.55 16.17 5.33
N GLY A 47 8.50 15.89 6.63
CA GLY A 47 7.84 16.74 7.62
C GLY A 47 6.32 16.51 7.73
N PHE A 48 5.78 15.48 7.07
CA PHE A 48 4.38 15.10 7.26
C PHE A 48 4.24 14.22 8.51
N SER A 49 3.28 14.56 9.36
CA SER A 49 2.86 13.72 10.49
C SER A 49 1.43 13.24 10.30
N GLU A 50 1.05 12.12 10.93
CA GLU A 50 -0.36 11.67 10.92
C GLU A 50 -1.28 12.79 11.43
N ALA A 51 -0.85 13.54 12.45
CA ALA A 51 -1.59 14.68 12.95
C ALA A 51 -1.82 15.78 11.90
N LEU A 52 -0.89 15.99 10.97
CA LEU A 52 -1.02 16.97 9.88
C LEU A 52 -1.91 16.47 8.73
N LEU A 53 -1.93 15.16 8.48
CA LEU A 53 -2.67 14.54 7.38
C LEU A 53 -4.16 14.31 7.68
N PHE A 54 -4.52 14.27 8.96
CA PHE A 54 -5.90 14.05 9.43
C PHE A 54 -6.44 15.24 10.24
N GLN A 55 -5.97 16.47 9.95
CA GLN A 55 -6.64 17.69 10.43
C GLN A 55 -7.99 17.82 9.73
N ASP A 56 -9.05 17.45 10.45
CA ASP A 56 -10.42 17.90 10.17
C ASP A 56 -10.63 19.33 10.71
#